data_AF-A0A1V5G6Z6-F1
#
_entry.id   AF-A0A1V5G6Z6-F1
#
_cell.length_a   1.000
_cell.length_b   1.000
_cell.length_c   1.000
_cell.angle_alpha   90.00
_cell.angle_beta   90.00
_cell.angle_gamma   90.00
#
_symmetry.space_group_name_H-M   'P 1'
#
loop_
_entity.id
_entity.type
_entity.pdbx_description
1 polymer ?
#
loop_
_entity_poly.entity_id
_entity_poly.type
_entity_poly.pdbx_seq_one_letter_code
_entity_poly.pdbx_strand_id
1 'polypeptide(L)'
;MKVCNTIELPWKENQSRVSCIPEGKYQLTKRYSLRFGWHLLVNNVVNRNYILIHAYNDALKESKGCIAPVSVLTGNGKGIRSRVALQLVLSIVYPELEKGNKVFITIKSKVNEANN
;
A
#
# COMPACT_ATOMS: atom_id res chain seq x y z
N MET A 1 17.41 -5.91 0.99
CA MET A 1 16.51 -6.99 1.43
C MET A 1 15.07 -6.60 1.10
N LYS A 2 14.26 -7.54 0.61
CA LYS A 2 12.83 -7.29 0.32
C LYS A 2 11.99 -7.58 1.58
N VAL A 3 11.14 -6.64 1.99
CA VAL A 3 10.26 -6.81 3.17
C VAL A 3 9.01 -7.63 2.83
N CYS A 4 8.31 -7.27 1.76
CA CYS A 4 7.09 -7.95 1.31
C CYS A 4 6.82 -7.66 -0.18
N ASN A 5 5.72 -8.22 -0.71
CA ASN A 5 5.10 -7.79 -1.97
C ASN A 5 3.94 -6.85 -1.66
N THR A 6 3.43 -6.14 -2.66
CA THR A 6 2.17 -5.39 -2.55
C THR A 6 1.17 -5.83 -3.62
N ILE A 7 -0.12 -5.66 -3.33
CA ILE A 7 -1.22 -5.82 -4.28
C ILE A 7 -2.12 -4.58 -4.27
N GLU A 8 -2.53 -4.16 -5.46
CA GLU A 8 -3.32 -2.96 -5.72
C GLU A 8 -4.30 -3.21 -6.88
N LEU A 9 -5.20 -2.27 -7.13
CA LEU A 9 -6.00 -2.24 -8.35
C LEU A 9 -5.14 -1.82 -9.55
N PRO A 10 -5.54 -2.15 -10.79
CA PRO A 10 -4.87 -1.62 -11.99
C PRO A 10 -4.98 -0.10 -12.05
N TRP A 11 -4.04 0.53 -12.76
CA TRP A 11 -4.12 1.96 -13.07
C TRP A 11 -5.33 2.26 -13.95
N LYS A 12 -6.14 3.25 -13.52
CA LYS A 12 -7.29 3.77 -14.25
C LYS A 12 -7.36 5.28 -14.05
N GLU A 13 -6.32 6.00 -14.45
CA GLU A 13 -6.27 7.47 -14.39
C GLU A 13 -6.56 8.05 -13.00
N ASN A 14 -6.01 7.42 -11.95
CA ASN A 14 -6.23 7.81 -10.56
C ASN A 14 -7.73 7.89 -10.16
N GLN A 15 -8.62 7.18 -10.86
CA GLN A 15 -10.04 7.21 -10.59
C GLN A 15 -10.36 6.65 -9.21
N SER A 16 -11.34 7.27 -8.55
CA SER A 16 -11.63 6.96 -7.17
C SER A 16 -12.19 5.54 -6.98
N ARG A 17 -11.61 4.81 -6.04
CA ARG A 17 -12.00 3.44 -5.63
C ARG A 17 -11.79 2.33 -6.66
N VAL A 18 -11.38 2.67 -7.88
CA VAL A 18 -11.21 1.72 -8.99
C VAL A 18 -9.79 1.69 -9.56
N SER A 19 -8.92 2.61 -9.12
CA SER A 19 -7.52 2.74 -9.56
C SER A 19 -6.55 2.59 -8.39
N CYS A 20 -5.32 2.11 -8.67
CA CYS A 20 -4.16 2.44 -7.84
C CYS A 20 -3.83 3.94 -7.91
N ILE A 21 -2.91 4.37 -7.06
CA ILE A 21 -2.49 5.78 -6.97
C ILE A 21 -1.37 6.12 -7.94
N PRO A 22 -1.15 7.42 -8.26
CA PRO A 22 -0.08 7.81 -9.17
C PRO A 22 1.29 7.46 -8.59
N GLU A 23 2.27 7.27 -9.47
CA GLU A 23 3.66 7.22 -9.06
C GLU A 23 4.07 8.49 -8.31
N GLY A 24 5.00 8.35 -7.38
CA GLY A 24 5.45 9.47 -6.58
C GLY A 24 6.00 9.08 -5.23
N LYS A 25 6.37 10.10 -4.46
CA LYS A 25 6.87 9.96 -3.09
C LYS A 25 5.87 10.57 -2.12
N TYR A 26 5.34 9.75 -1.24
CA TYR A 26 4.27 10.13 -0.32
C TYR A 26 4.72 9.96 1.12
N GLN A 27 4.44 10.95 1.97
CA GLN A 27 4.69 10.85 3.40
C GLN A 27 3.70 9.87 4.03
N LEU A 28 4.16 9.04 4.97
CA LEU A 28 3.32 8.13 5.73
C LEU A 28 2.97 8.70 7.09
N THR A 29 1.75 8.44 7.55
CA THR A 29 1.30 8.75 8.91
C THR A 29 0.76 7.50 9.60
N LYS A 30 1.16 7.29 10.85
CA LYS A 30 0.62 6.24 11.73
C LYS A 30 -0.86 6.53 12.01
N ARG A 31 -1.73 5.53 11.84
CA ARG A 31 -3.16 5.68 12.06
C ARG A 31 -3.77 4.43 12.70
N TYR A 32 -4.81 4.66 13.50
CA TYR A 32 -5.68 3.61 14.01
C TYR A 32 -7.13 3.85 13.56
N SER A 33 -7.87 2.77 13.34
CA SER A 33 -9.33 2.81 13.17
C SER A 33 -9.95 1.51 13.69
N LEU A 34 -11.21 1.54 14.12
CA LEU A 34 -11.91 0.34 14.58
C LEU A 34 -11.98 -0.75 13.50
N ARG A 35 -12.14 -0.35 12.23
CA ARG A 35 -12.27 -1.30 11.11
C ARG A 35 -10.97 -2.00 10.73
N PHE A 36 -9.86 -1.26 10.68
CA PHE A 36 -8.59 -1.75 10.14
C PHE A 36 -7.52 -1.97 11.21
N GLY A 37 -7.79 -1.62 12.46
CA GLY A 37 -6.78 -1.58 13.52
C GLY A 37 -5.66 -0.58 13.18
N TRP A 38 -4.44 -0.94 13.55
CA TRP A 38 -3.23 -0.18 13.22
C TRP A 38 -2.86 -0.33 11.74
N HIS A 39 -2.66 0.80 11.08
CA HIS A 39 -2.33 0.87 9.66
C HIS A 39 -1.63 2.20 9.33
N LEU A 40 -1.22 2.38 8.07
CA LEU A 40 -0.59 3.61 7.60
C LEU A 40 -1.52 4.38 6.66
N LEU A 41 -1.50 5.70 6.76
CA LEU A 41 -2.10 6.62 5.81
C LEU A 41 -1.03 7.11 4.83
N VAL A 42 -1.35 7.06 3.54
CA VAL A 42 -0.55 7.68 2.47
C VAL A 42 -1.08 9.10 2.25
N ASN A 43 -0.28 10.11 2.61
CA ASN A 43 -0.72 11.50 2.58
C ASN A 43 -0.56 12.14 1.20
N ASN A 44 -1.34 13.20 0.96
CA ASN A 44 -1.19 14.10 -0.19
C ASN A 44 -1.28 13.40 -1.55
N VAL A 45 -2.11 12.36 -1.66
CA VAL A 45 -2.45 11.77 -2.95
C VAL A 45 -3.44 12.69 -3.65
N VAL A 46 -3.05 13.24 -4.80
CA VAL A 46 -3.86 14.22 -5.56
C VAL A 46 -5.25 13.65 -5.85
N ASN A 47 -6.30 14.41 -5.53
CA ASN A 47 -7.71 14.04 -5.75
C ASN A 47 -8.16 12.72 -5.09
N ARG A 48 -7.41 12.22 -4.11
CA ARG A 48 -7.74 10.98 -3.39
C ARG A 48 -7.60 11.19 -1.90
N ASN A 49 -8.60 10.73 -1.16
CA ASN A 49 -8.59 10.73 0.29
C ASN A 49 -8.53 9.30 0.81
N TYR A 50 -7.93 9.13 1.98
CA TYR A 50 -7.90 7.87 2.72
C TYR A 50 -7.31 6.71 1.91
N ILE A 51 -6.18 6.95 1.26
CA ILE A 51 -5.34 5.89 0.72
C ILE A 51 -4.58 5.27 1.88
N LEU A 52 -4.88 4.01 2.18
CA LEU A 52 -4.32 3.31 3.32
C LEU A 52 -3.36 2.21 2.86
N ILE A 53 -2.38 1.89 3.71
CA ILE A 53 -1.66 0.63 3.66
C ILE A 53 -2.25 -0.27 4.75
N HIS A 54 -3.07 -1.24 4.37
CA HIS A 54 -3.77 -2.13 5.30
C HIS A 54 -3.86 -3.56 4.75
N ALA A 55 -4.21 -4.52 5.62
CA ALA A 55 -4.26 -5.92 5.23
C ALA A 55 -5.53 -6.23 4.42
N TYR A 56 -5.34 -6.83 3.24
CA TYR A 56 -6.34 -7.53 2.44
C TYR A 56 -5.63 -8.49 1.46
N ASN A 57 -6.36 -9.44 0.87
CA ASN A 57 -5.75 -10.50 0.05
C ASN A 57 -6.29 -10.51 -1.39
N ASP A 58 -7.42 -9.84 -1.66
CA ASP A 58 -7.99 -9.68 -3.01
C ASP A 58 -8.27 -8.20 -3.30
N ALA A 59 -7.45 -7.59 -4.16
CA ALA A 59 -7.56 -6.17 -4.47
C ALA A 59 -8.91 -5.79 -5.10
N LEU A 60 -9.47 -6.63 -5.97
CA LEU A 60 -10.74 -6.34 -6.62
C LEU A 60 -11.91 -6.29 -5.63
N LYS A 61 -11.85 -7.09 -4.57
CA LYS A 61 -12.91 -7.17 -3.56
C LYS A 61 -12.73 -6.16 -2.43
N GLU A 62 -11.49 -5.88 -2.05
CA GLU A 62 -11.19 -5.26 -0.76
C GLU A 62 -10.46 -3.92 -0.85
N SER A 63 -9.66 -3.68 -1.90
CA SER A 63 -8.72 -2.54 -1.96
C SER A 63 -9.43 -1.17 -1.93
N LYS A 64 -10.43 -0.97 -2.81
CA LYS A 64 -11.01 0.35 -3.07
C LYS A 64 -9.94 1.44 -3.34
N GLY A 65 -8.84 1.04 -3.98
CA GLY A 65 -7.69 1.89 -4.31
C GLY A 65 -6.69 2.10 -3.18
N CYS A 66 -6.78 1.34 -2.09
CA CYS A 66 -5.73 1.22 -1.07
C CYS A 66 -4.61 0.26 -1.53
N ILE A 67 -3.60 0.08 -0.68
CA ILE A 67 -2.44 -0.78 -0.90
C ILE A 67 -2.40 -1.87 0.17
N ALA A 68 -2.19 -3.13 -0.21
CA ALA A 68 -1.95 -4.21 0.76
C ALA A 68 -0.56 -4.77 0.61
N PRO A 69 0.22 -4.85 1.70
CA PRO A 69 1.38 -5.72 1.75
C PRO A 69 0.89 -7.18 1.83
N VAL A 70 1.56 -8.09 1.11
CA VAL A 70 1.36 -9.54 1.15
C VAL A 70 2.70 -10.25 1.17
N SER A 71 2.80 -11.39 1.85
CA SER A 71 4.06 -12.14 1.89
C SER A 71 4.30 -12.84 0.55
N VAL A 72 3.24 -13.40 -0.04
CA VAL A 72 3.32 -14.18 -1.28
C VAL A 72 2.25 -13.70 -2.25
N LEU A 73 2.62 -13.51 -3.52
CA LEU A 73 1.70 -13.24 -4.62
C LEU A 73 1.10 -14.56 -5.11
N THR A 74 -0.20 -14.58 -5.33
CA THR A 74 -0.93 -15.76 -5.84
C THR A 74 -1.63 -15.50 -7.17
N GLY A 75 -1.62 -14.26 -7.64
CA GLY A 75 -2.13 -13.86 -8.95
C GLY A 75 -2.23 -12.34 -9.08
N ASN A 76 -2.77 -11.88 -10.20
CA ASN A 76 -2.97 -10.44 -10.44
C ASN A 76 -3.88 -9.83 -9.38
N GLY A 77 -3.37 -8.86 -8.63
CA GLY A 77 -4.08 -8.22 -7.52
C GLY A 77 -4.42 -9.17 -6.36
N LYS A 78 -3.78 -10.35 -6.28
CA LYS A 78 -4.06 -11.36 -5.26
C LYS A 78 -2.79 -11.84 -4.56
N GLY A 79 -2.90 -12.03 -3.26
CA GLY A 79 -1.83 -12.56 -2.44
C GLY A 79 -2.33 -13.14 -1.13
N ILE A 80 -1.41 -13.65 -0.33
CA ILE A 80 -1.72 -14.26 0.97
C ILE A 80 -0.83 -13.71 2.08
N ARG A 81 -1.28 -13.92 3.32
CA ARG A 81 -0.60 -13.52 4.57
C ARG A 81 -0.41 -12.00 4.69
N SER A 82 -1.37 -11.21 4.22
CA SER A 82 -1.31 -9.74 4.30
C SER A 82 -1.15 -9.18 5.70
N ARG A 83 -1.75 -9.81 6.72
CA ARG A 83 -1.60 -9.40 8.13
C ARG A 83 -0.15 -9.51 8.62
N VAL A 84 0.52 -10.62 8.29
CA VAL A 84 1.94 -10.84 8.64
C VAL A 84 2.82 -9.83 7.92
N ALA A 85 2.58 -9.64 6.62
CA ALA A 85 3.33 -8.65 5.84
C ALA A 85 3.12 -7.22 6.36
N LEU A 86 1.88 -6.86 6.73
CA LEU A 86 1.58 -5.57 7.34
C LEU A 86 2.32 -5.40 8.67
N GLN A 87 2.27 -6.39 9.56
CA GLN A 87 2.99 -6.33 10.84
C GLN A 87 4.49 -6.06 10.66
N LEU A 88 5.14 -6.71 9.69
CA LEU A 88 6.54 -6.47 9.36
C LEU A 88 6.79 -5.03 8.86
N VAL A 89 5.88 -4.50 8.02
CA VAL A 89 5.97 -3.10 7.58
C VAL A 89 5.81 -2.15 8.78
N LEU A 90 4.82 -2.39 9.64
CA LEU A 90 4.58 -1.54 10.82
C LEU A 90 5.74 -1.59 11.82
N SER A 91 6.36 -2.75 12.03
CA SER A 91 7.50 -2.88 12.95
C SER A 91 8.74 -2.12 12.49
N ILE A 92 8.85 -1.83 11.19
CA ILE A 92 9.93 -1.01 10.62
C ILE A 92 9.55 0.48 10.66
N VAL A 93 8.31 0.80 10.29
CA VAL A 93 7.87 2.19 10.08
C VAL A 93 7.52 2.91 11.39
N TYR A 94 6.86 2.23 12.32
CA TYR A 94 6.37 2.88 13.54
C TYR A 94 7.47 3.40 14.47
N PRO A 95 8.58 2.67 14.72
CA PRO A 95 9.65 3.20 15.56
C PRO A 95 10.23 4.51 15.02
N GLU A 96 10.34 4.64 13.70
CA GLU A 96 10.85 5.86 13.06
C GLU A 96 9.86 7.02 13.17
N LEU A 97 8.57 6.76 12.94
CA LEU A 97 7.54 7.77 13.15
C LEU A 97 7.45 8.22 14.61
N GLU A 98 7.63 7.32 15.58
CA GLU A 98 7.60 7.60 17.02
C GLU A 98 8.81 8.43 17.49
N LYS A 99 9.96 8.30 16.82
CA LYS A 99 11.11 9.21 17.02
C LYS A 99 10.89 10.61 16.43
N GLY A 100 9.77 10.85 15.75
CA GLY A 100 9.49 12.09 15.03
C GLY A 100 10.10 12.16 13.64
N ASN A 101 10.72 11.08 13.15
CA ASN A 101 11.27 11.05 11.80
C ASN A 101 10.14 11.00 10.76
N LYS A 102 10.34 11.68 9.64
CA LYS A 102 9.41 11.60 8.50
C LYS A 102 9.74 10.36 7.68
N VAL A 103 8.77 9.44 7.58
CA VAL A 103 8.86 8.25 6.73
C VAL A 103 8.09 8.47 5.43
N PHE A 104 8.66 8.02 4.32
CA PHE A 104 8.06 8.16 2.98
C PHE A 104 7.99 6.80 2.28
N ILE A 105 6.93 6.58 1.50
CA ILE A 105 6.84 5.50 0.51
C ILE A 105 7.09 6.08 -0.89
N THR A 106 7.77 5.30 -1.74
CA THR A 106 7.93 5.64 -3.16
C THR A 106 7.18 4.60 -3.99
N ILE A 107 6.21 5.06 -4.77
CA ILE A 107 5.41 4.25 -5.71
C ILE A 107 6.03 4.43 -7.09
N LYS A 108 6.34 3.31 -7.76
CA LYS A 108 6.86 3.27 -9.13
C LYS A 108 6.24 2.09 -9.87
N SER A 109 5.87 2.28 -11.13
CA SER A 109 5.59 1.17 -12.02
C SER A 109 6.88 0.39 -12.26
N LYS A 110 6.74 -0.92 -12.47
CA LYS A 110 7.78 -1.66 -13.17
C LYS A 110 7.57 -1.42 -14.65
N VAL A 111 8.56 -0.81 -15.31
CA VAL A 111 8.68 -0.94 -16.76
C VAL A 111 8.85 -2.44 -17.02
N ASN A 112 7.88 -3.06 -17.67
CA ASN A 112 8.07 -4.40 -18.21
C ASN A 112 8.96 -4.23 -19.44
N GLU A 113 10.22 -4.68 -19.35
CA GLU A 113 11.02 -5.00 -20.54
C GLU A 113 10.41 -6.24 -21.21
N ALA A 114 9.28 -6.03 -21.88
CA ALA A 114 8.67 -6.99 -22.77
C ALA A 114 8.11 -6.19 -23.93
N ASN A 115 9.00 -5.87 -24.88
CA ASN A 115 8.76 -5.58 -26.29
C ASN A 115 10.13 -5.34 -26.94
N ASN A 116 10.85 -6.42 -27.25
CA ASN A 116 11.75 -6.48 -28.40
C ASN A 116 11.53 -7.83 -29.07
#